data_AF-A0A933PH48-F1
#
_entry.id   AF-A0A933PH48-F1
#
_cell.length_a   1.000
_cell.length_b   1.000
_cell.length_c   1.000
_cell.angle_alpha   90.00
_cell.angle_beta   90.00
_cell.angle_gamma   90.00
#
_symmetry.space_group_name_H-M   'P 1'
#
loop_
_entity.id
_entity.type
_entity.pdbx_description
1 polymer ?
#
loop_
_entity_poly.entity_id
_entity_poly.type
_entity_poly.pdbx_seq_one_letter_code
_entity_poly.pdbx_strand_id
1 'polypeptide(L)'
;VVTLGARLVHDDTGLALRRAGDDSPVRVQRRQDVRGPLTLPLRAAVLDPRVRQDLTDLAFHGATLDVSAGGLRVDAGDAGDTAEHLPAATRLFVELELPDEVLVPAVLSLVAPGTEGLGGAFVDIAAADRERLVRLVFAEQRRTLAARKRSRGGLPTDHLLTSLRRDPFSP
;
A
#
# COMPACT_ATOMS: atom_id res chain seq x y z
N VAL A 1 16.99 -41.53 7.08
CA VAL A 1 16.17 -41.07 8.21
C VAL A 1 16.47 -39.59 8.43
N VAL A 2 15.49 -38.70 8.35
CA VAL A 2 15.67 -37.25 8.58
C VAL A 2 15.16 -36.93 9.98
N THR A 3 16.01 -36.36 10.83
CA THR A 3 15.65 -35.96 12.20
C THR A 3 15.35 -34.46 12.20
N LEU A 4 14.15 -34.08 12.60
CA LEU A 4 13.71 -32.68 12.72
C LEU A 4 13.70 -32.27 14.20
N GLY A 5 14.38 -31.17 14.52
CA GLY A 5 14.33 -30.57 15.86
C GLY A 5 12.93 -30.01 16.13
N ALA A 6 12.30 -30.47 17.21
CA ALA A 6 11.03 -29.96 17.70
C ALA A 6 11.14 -29.62 19.18
N ARG A 7 10.39 -28.59 19.62
CA ARG A 7 10.24 -28.23 21.03
C ARG A 7 8.80 -28.44 21.46
N LEU A 8 8.61 -28.99 22.66
CA LEU A 8 7.31 -29.05 23.31
C LEU A 8 7.02 -27.67 23.92
N VAL A 9 5.85 -27.09 23.64
CA VAL A 9 5.42 -25.80 24.17
C VAL A 9 4.08 -26.01 24.86
N HIS A 10 3.89 -25.41 26.02
CA HIS A 10 2.60 -25.41 26.71
C HIS A 10 1.88 -24.10 26.40
N ASP A 11 0.64 -24.18 25.89
CA ASP A 11 -0.26 -23.05 25.72
C ASP A 11 -1.54 -23.23 26.56
N ASP A 12 -2.47 -22.27 26.50
CA ASP A 12 -3.70 -22.26 27.31
C ASP A 12 -4.64 -23.43 27.02
N THR A 13 -4.39 -24.20 25.96
CA THR A 13 -5.17 -25.36 25.54
C THR A 13 -4.45 -26.70 25.74
N GLY A 14 -3.16 -26.70 26.08
CA GLY A 14 -2.39 -27.89 26.43
C GLY A 14 -0.95 -27.90 25.90
N LEU A 15 -0.40 -29.11 25.70
CA LEU A 15 0.96 -29.32 25.19
C LEU A 15 0.96 -29.46 23.66
N ALA A 16 1.70 -28.59 22.98
CA ALA A 16 1.87 -28.56 21.53
C ALA A 16 3.34 -28.78 21.12
N LEU A 17 3.58 -29.59 20.08
CA LEU A 17 4.89 -29.74 19.44
C LEU A 17 5.09 -28.66 18.38
N ARG A 18 6.10 -27.80 18.53
CA ARG A 18 6.49 -26.79 17.53
C ARG A 18 7.85 -27.12 16.93
N ARG A 19 8.03 -26.83 15.65
CA ARG A 19 9.33 -26.96 14.99
C ARG A 19 10.33 -25.98 15.60
N ALA A 20 11.55 -26.42 15.89
CA ALA A 20 12.61 -25.52 16.33
C ALA A 20 12.90 -24.50 15.22
N GLY A 21 12.62 -23.21 15.47
CA GLY A 21 12.74 -22.11 14.50
C GLY A 21 11.43 -21.39 14.14
N ASP A 22 10.27 -21.91 14.56
CA ASP A 22 8.96 -21.24 14.39
C ASP A 22 8.71 -20.10 15.41
N ASP A 23 9.73 -19.32 15.73
CA ASP A 23 9.58 -17.98 16.35
C ASP A 23 9.41 -16.91 15.25
N SER A 24 8.85 -17.29 14.11
CA SER A 24 8.46 -16.32 13.10
C SER A 24 7.36 -15.43 13.69
N PRO A 25 7.53 -14.10 13.73
CA PRO A 25 6.52 -13.21 14.26
C PRO A 25 5.19 -13.47 13.54
N VAL A 26 4.12 -13.64 14.31
CA VAL A 26 2.77 -13.79 13.77
C VAL A 26 2.50 -12.60 12.86
N ARG A 27 2.47 -12.84 11.54
CA ARG A 27 2.12 -11.82 10.56
C ARG A 27 0.63 -11.55 10.68
N VAL A 28 0.27 -10.56 11.49
CA VAL A 28 -1.11 -10.10 11.63
C VAL A 28 -1.46 -9.24 10.42
N GLN A 29 -2.30 -9.75 9.53
CA GLN A 29 -2.88 -8.96 8.45
C GLN A 29 -3.94 -8.02 9.03
N ARG A 30 -3.57 -6.77 9.27
CA ARG A 30 -4.47 -5.74 9.84
C ARG A 30 -5.33 -5.03 8.80
N ARG A 31 -4.92 -5.05 7.53
CA ARG A 31 -5.59 -4.30 6.45
C ARG A 31 -6.56 -5.21 5.70
N GLN A 32 -7.80 -4.74 5.59
CA GLN A 32 -8.85 -5.40 4.81
C GLN A 32 -8.74 -5.06 3.31
N ASP A 33 -8.19 -3.89 3.00
CA ASP A 33 -8.02 -3.42 1.63
C ASP A 33 -6.58 -3.54 1.13
N VAL A 34 -6.47 -3.92 -0.14
CA VAL A 34 -5.23 -3.84 -0.89
C VAL A 34 -4.94 -2.38 -1.21
N ARG A 35 -3.72 -1.93 -0.89
CA ARG A 35 -3.21 -0.60 -1.23
C ARG A 35 -2.16 -0.73 -2.33
N GLY A 36 -2.28 0.06 -3.38
CA GLY A 36 -1.32 0.08 -4.49
C GLY A 36 -0.75 1.48 -4.70
N PRO A 37 0.54 1.58 -5.09
CA PRO A 37 1.06 2.85 -5.58
C PRO A 37 0.27 3.23 -6.82
N LEU A 38 -0.33 4.40 -6.79
CA LEU A 38 -1.11 4.93 -7.89
C LEU A 38 -1.03 6.44 -7.78
N THR A 39 -0.48 7.08 -8.79
CA THR A 39 -0.31 8.54 -8.85
C THR A 39 -1.38 9.11 -9.74
N LEU A 40 -2.38 9.73 -9.13
CA LEU A 40 -3.49 10.42 -9.77
C LEU A 40 -3.40 11.90 -9.40
N PRO A 41 -3.49 12.83 -10.36
CA PRO A 41 -3.66 14.23 -10.06
C PRO A 41 -4.92 14.42 -9.21
N LEU A 42 -4.87 15.38 -8.29
CA LEU A 42 -6.03 15.74 -7.50
C LEU A 42 -6.08 17.22 -7.17
N ARG A 43 -7.30 17.67 -6.90
CA ARG A 43 -7.60 18.95 -6.26
C ARG A 43 -8.24 18.67 -4.92
N ALA A 44 -7.89 19.44 -3.91
CA ALA A 44 -8.45 19.28 -2.57
C ALA A 44 -8.84 20.64 -1.98
N ALA A 45 -9.91 20.64 -1.20
CA ALA A 45 -10.37 21.80 -0.43
C ALA A 45 -10.84 21.35 0.96
N VAL A 46 -10.54 22.15 1.99
CA VAL A 46 -11.03 21.91 3.34
C VAL A 46 -12.53 22.19 3.42
N LEU A 47 -13.29 21.29 4.05
CA LEU A 47 -14.75 21.43 4.21
C LEU A 47 -15.20 21.86 5.61
N ASP A 48 -14.31 21.81 6.60
CA ASP A 48 -14.70 22.00 8.00
C ASP A 48 -14.45 23.45 8.46
N PRO A 49 -15.52 24.21 8.78
CA PRO A 49 -15.39 25.59 9.28
C PRO A 49 -14.85 25.69 10.71
N ARG A 50 -14.67 24.56 11.41
CA ARG A 50 -14.06 24.50 12.76
C ARG A 50 -12.53 24.45 12.71
N VAL A 51 -11.97 24.20 11.54
CA VAL A 51 -10.53 24.38 11.31
C VAL A 51 -10.23 25.88 11.40
N ARG A 52 -9.00 26.26 11.78
CA ARG A 52 -8.64 27.68 11.89
C ARG A 52 -9.04 28.45 10.61
N GLN A 53 -9.48 29.69 10.78
CA GLN A 53 -9.96 30.53 9.66
C GLN A 53 -8.93 30.64 8.51
N ASP A 54 -7.64 30.70 8.82
CA ASP A 54 -6.57 30.76 7.82
C ASP A 54 -6.38 29.48 7.00
N LEU A 55 -6.89 28.35 7.50
CA LEU A 55 -6.84 27.04 6.85
C LEU A 55 -8.19 26.63 6.26
N THR A 56 -9.27 27.39 6.52
CA THR A 56 -10.62 27.05 6.05
C THR A 56 -10.76 27.24 4.53
N ASP A 57 -10.06 28.23 3.97
CA ASP A 57 -10.02 28.49 2.53
C ASP A 57 -8.86 27.77 1.83
N LEU A 58 -8.21 26.82 2.53
CA LEU A 58 -7.09 26.07 1.94
C LEU A 58 -7.61 25.16 0.83
N ALA A 59 -7.23 25.51 -0.39
CA ALA A 59 -7.36 24.68 -1.58
C ALA A 59 -5.98 24.43 -2.18
N PHE A 60 -5.72 23.20 -2.59
CA PHE A 60 -4.42 22.81 -3.16
C PHE A 60 -4.56 21.79 -4.27
N HIS A 61 -3.54 21.77 -5.13
CA HIS A 61 -3.34 20.76 -6.15
C HIS A 61 -2.27 19.81 -5.68
N GLY A 62 -2.44 18.53 -5.96
CA GLY A 62 -1.50 17.51 -5.54
C GLY A 62 -1.62 16.24 -6.34
N ALA A 63 -1.08 15.16 -5.81
CA ALA A 63 -1.23 13.85 -6.40
C ALA A 63 -1.38 12.78 -5.32
N THR A 64 -2.02 11.67 -5.67
CA THR A 64 -2.02 10.50 -4.78
C THR A 64 -0.64 9.85 -4.75
N LEU A 65 -0.23 9.41 -3.56
CA LEU A 65 0.95 8.56 -3.38
C LEU A 65 0.57 7.09 -3.50
N ASP A 66 -0.57 6.73 -2.91
CA ASP A 66 -1.17 5.41 -3.03
C ASP A 66 -2.68 5.47 -2.78
N VAL A 67 -3.38 4.43 -3.24
CA VAL A 67 -4.83 4.33 -3.18
C VAL A 67 -5.23 2.91 -2.74
N SER A 68 -6.33 2.84 -1.99
CA SER A 68 -7.00 1.62 -1.56
C SER A 68 -8.51 1.82 -1.61
N ALA A 69 -9.32 0.76 -1.47
CA ALA A 69 -10.77 0.89 -1.48
C ALA A 69 -11.28 1.78 -0.33
N GLY A 70 -10.62 1.80 0.82
CA GLY A 70 -11.00 2.60 2.00
C GLY A 70 -10.40 4.00 2.08
N GLY A 71 -9.43 4.37 1.24
CA GLY A 71 -8.79 5.69 1.32
C GLY A 71 -7.51 5.82 0.51
N LEU A 72 -6.82 6.95 0.69
CA LEU A 72 -5.64 7.31 -0.09
C LEU A 72 -4.60 8.07 0.75
N ARG A 73 -3.39 8.21 0.22
CA ARG A 73 -2.41 9.20 0.69
C ARG A 73 -2.21 10.25 -0.38
N VAL A 74 -2.05 11.51 0.05
CA VAL A 74 -1.86 12.67 -0.82
C VAL A 74 -0.49 13.27 -0.58
N ASP A 75 0.21 13.56 -1.67
CA ASP A 75 1.22 14.59 -1.73
C ASP A 75 0.54 15.92 -2.06
N ALA A 76 0.61 16.88 -1.14
CA ALA A 76 -0.03 18.19 -1.28
C ALA A 76 0.82 19.21 -2.05
N GLY A 77 1.97 18.79 -2.59
CA GLY A 77 2.86 19.64 -3.37
C GLY A 77 3.30 20.87 -2.59
N ASP A 78 3.17 22.05 -3.21
CA ASP A 78 3.57 23.34 -2.61
C ASP A 78 2.76 23.70 -1.35
N ALA A 79 1.59 23.08 -1.15
CA ALA A 79 0.78 23.26 0.05
C ALA A 79 1.15 22.27 1.18
N GLY A 80 2.19 21.45 0.99
CA GLY A 80 2.64 20.41 1.92
C GLY A 80 2.79 20.91 3.35
N ASP A 81 3.57 21.97 3.55
CA ASP A 81 3.83 22.54 4.88
C ASP A 81 2.53 22.97 5.57
N THR A 82 1.66 23.71 4.87
CA THR A 82 0.39 24.19 5.43
C THR A 82 -0.56 23.02 5.71
N ALA A 83 -0.63 22.05 4.80
CA ALA A 83 -1.55 20.94 4.89
C ALA A 83 -1.12 19.89 5.94
N GLU A 84 0.18 19.78 6.25
CA GLU A 84 0.70 18.94 7.34
C GLU A 84 0.15 19.39 8.71
N HIS A 85 -0.17 20.67 8.87
CA HIS A 85 -0.74 21.20 10.10
C HIS A 85 -2.26 20.96 10.24
N LEU A 86 -2.90 20.33 9.25
CA LEU A 86 -4.32 20.02 9.32
C LEU A 86 -4.60 18.99 10.43
N PRO A 87 -5.57 19.26 11.33
CA PRO A 87 -5.93 18.32 12.37
C PRO A 87 -6.41 16.98 11.82
N ALA A 88 -6.18 15.91 12.58
CA ALA A 88 -6.87 14.64 12.32
C ALA A 88 -8.40 14.83 12.33
N ALA A 89 -9.11 13.96 11.62
CA ALA A 89 -10.54 14.03 11.35
C ALA A 89 -11.02 15.24 10.53
N THR A 90 -10.12 16.13 10.08
CA THR A 90 -10.47 17.19 9.12
C THR A 90 -11.05 16.58 7.86
N ARG A 91 -12.15 17.16 7.37
CA ARG A 91 -12.81 16.73 6.14
C ARG A 91 -12.27 17.51 4.96
N LEU A 92 -11.83 16.79 3.94
CA LEU A 92 -11.39 17.35 2.66
C LEU A 92 -12.35 16.91 1.57
N PHE A 93 -12.83 17.84 0.77
CA PHE A 93 -13.35 17.53 -0.55
C PHE A 93 -12.15 17.29 -1.46
N VAL A 94 -12.18 16.22 -2.24
CA VAL A 94 -11.17 15.92 -3.24
C VAL A 94 -11.81 15.59 -4.59
N GLU A 95 -11.20 16.06 -5.66
CA GLU A 95 -11.49 15.65 -7.02
C GLU A 95 -10.27 14.91 -7.56
N LEU A 96 -10.41 13.62 -7.80
CA LEU A 96 -9.37 12.75 -8.35
C LEU A 96 -9.51 12.68 -9.85
N GLU A 97 -8.44 12.93 -10.59
CA GLU A 97 -8.40 12.79 -12.03
C GLU A 97 -7.94 11.38 -12.42
N LEU A 98 -8.83 10.61 -13.04
CA LEU A 98 -8.51 9.28 -13.57
C LEU A 98 -7.83 9.39 -14.94
N PRO A 99 -7.10 8.35 -15.40
CA PRO A 99 -6.40 8.37 -16.70
C PRO A 99 -7.27 8.65 -17.93
N ASP A 100 -8.58 8.40 -17.84
CA ASP A 100 -9.54 8.63 -18.94
C ASP A 100 -10.20 10.03 -18.85
N GLU A 101 -9.53 11.00 -18.19
CA GLU A 101 -10.03 12.37 -17.93
C GLU A 101 -11.33 12.42 -17.11
N VAL A 102 -11.66 11.32 -16.42
CA VAL A 102 -12.83 11.23 -15.55
C VAL A 102 -12.47 11.80 -14.17
N LEU A 103 -13.25 12.78 -13.72
CA LEU A 103 -13.16 13.31 -12.36
C LEU A 103 -13.99 12.48 -11.39
N VAL A 104 -13.37 12.06 -10.30
CA VAL A 104 -14.01 11.34 -9.20
C VAL A 104 -14.05 12.25 -7.97
N PRO A 105 -15.23 12.80 -7.63
CA PRO A 105 -15.40 13.55 -6.39
C PRO A 105 -15.48 12.59 -5.20
N ALA A 106 -14.81 12.94 -4.11
CA ALA A 106 -14.87 12.20 -2.86
C ALA A 106 -14.68 13.13 -1.64
N VAL A 107 -15.12 12.67 -0.48
CA VAL A 107 -14.83 13.30 0.81
C VAL A 107 -13.91 12.40 1.61
N LEU A 108 -12.79 12.94 2.04
CA LEU A 108 -11.82 12.29 2.90
C LEU A 108 -11.95 12.81 4.33
N SER A 109 -11.81 11.92 5.30
CA SER A 109 -11.45 12.28 6.68
C SER A 109 -9.98 12.00 6.88
N LEU A 110 -9.21 13.01 7.30
CA LEU A 110 -7.81 12.83 7.64
C LEU A 110 -7.69 11.86 8.83
N VAL A 111 -6.79 10.88 8.71
CA VAL A 111 -6.57 9.85 9.75
C VAL A 111 -5.35 10.22 10.61
N ALA A 112 -4.31 10.77 9.99
CA ALA A 112 -3.19 11.41 10.66
C ALA A 112 -2.46 12.32 9.66
N PRO A 113 -2.09 13.56 10.04
CA PRO A 113 -1.03 14.27 9.33
C PRO A 113 0.27 13.48 9.52
N GLY A 114 1.00 13.26 8.43
CA GLY A 114 2.26 12.53 8.45
C GLY A 114 3.28 13.24 7.58
N THR A 115 4.56 13.08 7.94
CA THR A 115 5.70 13.67 7.24
C THR A 115 5.89 13.14 5.80
N GLU A 116 5.21 12.05 5.45
CA GLU A 116 5.25 11.43 4.11
C GLU A 116 3.95 11.68 3.32
N GLY A 117 3.21 12.73 3.67
CA GLY A 117 1.94 13.10 3.03
C GLY A 117 0.71 12.82 3.88
N LEU A 118 -0.43 13.30 3.39
CA LEU A 118 -1.69 13.33 4.13
C LEU A 118 -2.44 12.02 3.94
N GLY A 119 -2.64 11.27 5.03
CA GLY A 119 -3.45 10.06 5.01
C GLY A 119 -4.92 10.36 5.23
N GLY A 120 -5.78 9.94 4.29
CA GLY A 120 -7.23 10.12 4.36
C GLY A 120 -8.01 8.81 4.17
N ALA A 121 -9.11 8.67 4.91
CA ALA A 121 -10.11 7.62 4.70
C ALA A 121 -11.32 8.19 3.95
N PHE A 122 -11.86 7.45 2.98
CA PHE A 122 -13.08 7.86 2.28
C PHE A 122 -14.27 7.81 3.23
N VAL A 123 -14.87 8.97 3.47
CA VAL A 123 -16.15 9.11 4.18
C VAL A 123 -17.30 9.06 3.19
N ASP A 124 -17.11 9.69 2.03
CA ASP A 124 -18.08 9.69 0.94
C ASP A 124 -17.37 9.54 -0.40
N ILE A 125 -17.88 8.63 -1.23
CA ILE A 125 -17.47 8.39 -2.61
C ILE A 125 -18.53 7.47 -3.22
N ALA A 126 -18.96 7.77 -4.44
CA ALA A 126 -19.93 6.93 -5.13
C ALA A 126 -19.39 5.50 -5.30
N ALA A 127 -20.25 4.50 -5.13
CA ALA A 127 -19.85 3.09 -5.20
C ALA A 127 -19.21 2.73 -6.56
N ALA A 128 -19.76 3.29 -7.66
CA ALA A 128 -19.21 3.10 -9.00
C ALA A 128 -17.80 3.66 -9.13
N ASP A 129 -17.52 4.82 -8.53
CA ASP A 129 -16.20 5.46 -8.59
C ASP A 129 -15.17 4.77 -7.71
N ARG A 130 -15.61 4.31 -6.52
CA ARG A 130 -14.80 3.43 -5.67
C ARG A 130 -14.40 2.17 -6.44
N GLU A 131 -15.32 1.55 -7.16
CA GLU A 131 -15.03 0.38 -7.97
C GLU A 131 -14.03 0.69 -9.10
N ARG A 132 -14.18 1.83 -9.80
CA ARG A 132 -13.21 2.29 -10.81
C ARG A 132 -11.81 2.44 -10.23
N LEU A 133 -11.67 3.12 -9.09
CA LEU A 133 -10.38 3.28 -8.40
C LEU A 133 -9.76 1.92 -8.03
N VAL A 134 -10.56 1.01 -7.48
CA VAL A 134 -10.09 -0.33 -7.11
C VAL A 134 -9.63 -1.12 -8.33
N ARG A 135 -10.36 -1.06 -9.45
CA ARG A 135 -9.95 -1.70 -10.71
C ARG A 135 -8.63 -1.14 -11.23
N LEU A 136 -8.41 0.17 -11.11
CA LEU A 136 -7.13 0.81 -11.46
C LEU A 136 -5.99 0.32 -10.57
N VAL A 137 -6.19 0.26 -9.25
CA VAL A 137 -5.19 -0.27 -8.31
C VAL A 137 -4.79 -1.71 -8.69
N PHE A 138 -5.75 -2.59 -8.96
CA PHE A 138 -5.46 -3.95 -9.38
C PHE A 138 -4.82 -4.05 -10.76
N ALA A 139 -5.17 -3.18 -11.71
CA ALA A 139 -4.49 -3.09 -12.99
C ALA A 139 -3.01 -2.74 -12.80
N GLU A 140 -2.70 -1.75 -11.96
CA GLU A 140 -1.34 -1.30 -11.73
C GLU A 140 -0.48 -2.35 -11.01
N GLN A 141 -1.05 -3.03 -10.02
CA GLN A 141 -0.37 -4.15 -9.36
C GLN A 141 -0.05 -5.29 -10.34
N ARG A 142 -0.98 -5.63 -11.23
CA ARG A 142 -0.73 -6.66 -12.26
C ARG A 142 0.40 -6.26 -13.20
N ARG A 143 0.46 -4.98 -13.63
CA ARG A 143 1.57 -4.46 -14.44
C ARG A 143 2.91 -4.56 -13.72
N THR A 144 2.95 -4.16 -12.45
CA THR A 144 4.16 -4.23 -11.61
C THR A 144 4.64 -5.67 -11.44
N LEU A 145 3.73 -6.60 -11.15
CA LEU A 145 4.06 -8.02 -11.02
C LEU A 145 4.57 -8.62 -12.33
N ALA A 146 3.94 -8.28 -13.46
CA ALA A 146 4.37 -8.71 -14.79
C ALA A 146 5.76 -8.15 -15.16
N ALA A 147 6.05 -6.90 -14.80
CA ALA A 147 7.38 -6.31 -14.97
C ALA A 147 8.43 -7.07 -14.15
N ARG A 148 8.16 -7.33 -12.86
CA ARG A 148 9.06 -8.09 -11.98
C ARG A 148 9.32 -9.51 -12.48
N LYS A 149 8.30 -10.20 -13.00
CA LYS A 149 8.44 -11.53 -13.58
C LYS A 149 9.39 -11.52 -14.79
N ARG A 150 9.28 -10.50 -15.66
CA ARG A 150 10.18 -10.32 -16.80
C ARG A 150 11.62 -10.04 -16.36
N SER A 151 11.82 -9.21 -15.35
CA SER A 151 13.16 -8.93 -14.80
C SER A 151 13.84 -10.17 -14.20
N ARG A 152 13.07 -11.08 -13.57
CA ARG A 152 13.60 -12.32 -12.98
C ARG A 152 13.81 -13.45 -14.00
N GLY A 153 13.08 -13.43 -15.11
CA GLY A 153 13.23 -14.40 -16.21
C GLY A 153 14.40 -14.13 -17.16
N GLY A 154 15.17 -13.04 -16.94
CA GLY A 154 16.31 -12.64 -17.77
C GLY A 154 17.69 -13.02 -17.23
N LEU A 155 17.80 -13.76 -16.13
CA LEU A 155 19.07 -14.36 -15.73
C LEU A 155 19.29 -15.64 -16.55
N PRO A 156 20.33 -15.74 -17.40
CA PRO A 156 20.62 -16.97 -18.10
C PRO A 156 21.00 -18.06 -17.09
N THR A 157 20.21 -19.12 -17.04
CA THR A 157 20.47 -20.35 -16.27
C THR A 157 21.64 -21.18 -16.81
N ASP A 158 22.47 -20.64 -17.69
CA ASP A 158 23.56 -21.38 -18.36
C ASP A 158 24.78 -21.63 -17.46
N HIS A 159 24.85 -21.03 -16.26
CA HIS A 159 26.00 -21.23 -15.37
C HIS A 159 25.89 -22.43 -14.41
N LEU A 160 24.81 -23.22 -14.44
CA LEU A 160 24.65 -24.36 -13.51
C LEU A 160 24.93 -25.75 -14.10
N LEU A 161 25.41 -25.88 -15.35
CA LEU A 161 25.66 -27.19 -15.97
C LEU A 161 27.14 -27.53 -16.27
N THR A 162 28.12 -26.72 -15.85
CA THR A 162 29.54 -26.97 -16.21
C THR A 162 30.40 -27.57 -15.08
N SER A 163 29.89 -27.80 -13.87
CA SER A 163 30.73 -28.29 -12.75
C SER A 163 30.46 -29.72 -12.26
N LEU A 164 29.60 -30.50 -12.92
CA LEU A 164 29.34 -31.91 -12.56
C LEU A 164 30.01 -32.96 -13.46
N ARG A 165 31.08 -32.60 -14.18
CA ARG A 165 32.01 -33.59 -14.76
C ARG A 165 33.39 -33.47 -14.11
N ARG A 166 33.50 -34.01 -12.90
CA ARG A 166 34.72 -34.69 -12.47
C ARG A 166 34.31 -36.08 -12.02
N ASP A 167 34.57 -37.05 -12.89
CA ASP A 167 34.51 -38.47 -12.57
C ASP A 167 35.36 -38.76 -11.32
N PRO A 168 34.84 -39.53 -10.36
CA PRO A 168 35.66 -40.24 -9.39
C PRO A 168 36.11 -41.58 -10.01
N PHE A 169 37.31 -42.05 -9.65
CA PHE A 169 37.98 -43.29 -10.12
C PHE A 169 38.59 -43.17 -11.53
N SER A 170 39.86 -43.51 -11.81
CA SER A 170 40.87 -44.42 -11.24
C SER A 170 42.18 -44.20 -12.04
N PRO A 171 43.32 -44.91 -11.82
CA PRO A 171 43.84 -45.62 -10.65
C PRO A 171 45.08 -44.97 -10.01
#